data_AF-A0A2W5KEK2-F1
#
_entry.id   AF-A0A2W5KEK2-F1
#
_cell.length_a   1.000
_cell.length_b   1.000
_cell.length_c   1.000
_cell.angle_alpha   90.00
_cell.angle_beta   90.00
_cell.angle_gamma   90.00
#
_symmetry.space_group_name_H-M   'P 1'
#
loop_
_entity.id
_entity.type
_entity.pdbx_description
1 polymer ?
#
loop_
_entity_poly.entity_id
_entity_poly.type
_entity_poly.pdbx_seq_one_letter_code
_entity_poly.pdbx_strand_id
1 'polypeptide(L)' 'MPSLTRAAAIAALLATAWGLAACGKRGDPEFPAGTQMETRTQADGSTVEKPKRPTRPFVLDGLLN' A
#
# COMPACT_ATOMS: atom_id res chain seq x y z
N MET A 1 22.92 28.02 26.35
CA MET A 1 22.28 27.82 25.01
C MET A 1 22.00 26.32 24.70
N PRO A 2 21.28 25.56 25.56
CA PRO A 2 20.93 24.16 25.24
C PRO A 2 19.67 24.00 24.37
N SER A 3 18.96 25.10 24.09
CA SER A 3 17.71 25.10 23.32
C SER A 3 17.92 24.90 21.82
N LEU A 4 19.03 25.41 21.27
CA LEU A 4 19.31 25.37 19.84
C LEU A 4 19.67 23.95 19.37
N THR A 5 20.43 23.20 20.18
CA THR A 5 20.79 21.81 19.89
C THR A 5 19.58 20.88 19.99
N ARG A 6 18.68 21.12 20.95
CA ARG A 6 17.39 20.40 21.04
C ARG A 6 16.50 20.67 19.84
N ALA A 7 16.38 21.92 19.41
CA ALA A 7 15.57 22.29 18.24
C ALA A 7 16.11 21.61 16.97
N ALA A 8 17.43 21.59 16.77
CA ALA A 8 18.06 20.92 15.64
C ALA A 8 17.83 19.41 15.64
N ALA A 9 17.92 18.75 16.81
CA ALA A 9 17.66 17.32 16.94
C ALA A 9 16.20 16.96 16.61
N ILE A 10 15.24 17.78 17.06
CA ILE A 10 13.82 17.58 16.78
C ILE A 10 13.53 17.78 15.28
N ALA A 11 14.12 18.80 14.66
CA ALA A 11 13.97 19.05 13.23
C ALA A 11 14.53 17.90 12.37
N ALA A 12 15.69 17.35 12.75
CA ALA A 12 16.27 16.18 12.09
C ALA A 12 15.36 14.94 12.20
N LEU A 13 14.82 14.67 13.38
CA LEU A 13 13.88 13.56 13.60
C LEU A 13 12.60 13.73 12.76
N LEU A 14 12.02 14.93 12.72
CA LEU A 14 10.83 15.22 11.92
C LEU A 14 11.09 15.02 10.41
N ALA A 15 12.24 15.49 9.91
CA ALA A 15 12.62 15.31 8.51
C ALA A 15 12.77 13.83 8.13
N THR A 16 13.40 13.03 8.99
CA THR A 16 13.54 11.58 8.75
C THR A 16 12.20 10.84 8.78
N ALA A 17 11.31 11.18 9.71
CA ALA A 17 9.97 10.60 9.79
C ALA A 17 9.13 10.90 8.55
N TRP A 18 9.22 12.13 8.02
CA TRP A 18 8.53 12.51 6.78
C TRP A 18 9.09 11.80 5.55
N GLY A 19 10.41 11.66 5.46
CA GLY A 19 11.05 10.89 4.38
C GLY A 19 10.63 9.42 4.37
N LEU A 20 10.55 8.79 5.55
CA LEU A 20 10.10 7.40 5.69
C LEU A 20 8.61 7.23 5.36
N ALA A 21 7.77 8.19 5.74
CA ALA A 21 6.35 8.18 5.39
C ALA A 21 6.13 8.29 3.86
N ALA A 22 7.00 9.02 3.16
CA ALA A 22 6.93 9.17 1.70
C ALA A 22 7.46 7.95 0.92
N CYS A 23 8.37 7.17 1.49
CA CYS A 23 8.91 5.95 0.84
C CYS A 23 7.96 4.74 0.85
N GLY A 24 6.80 4.84 1.49
CA GLY A 24 5.89 3.72 1.72
C GLY A 24 4.59 3.75 0.92
N LYS A 25 4.35 4.77 0.08
CA LYS A 25 3.10 4.84 -0.70
C LYS A 25 3.14 3.75 -1.77
N ARG A 26 2.62 2.57 -1.43
CA ARG A 26 2.35 1.49 -2.39
C ARG A 26 1.42 2.07 -3.44
N GLY A 27 1.93 2.24 -4.66
CA GLY A 27 1.11 2.56 -5.81
C GLY A 27 0.07 1.46 -6.03
N ASP A 28 -0.99 1.78 -6.78
CA ASP A 28 -1.93 0.75 -7.17
C ASP A 28 -1.20 -0.35 -7.95
N PRO A 29 -1.48 -1.63 -7.68
CA PRO A 29 -0.87 -2.72 -8.41
C PRO A 29 -1.16 -2.56 -9.90
N GLU A 30 -0.13 -2.66 -10.74
CA GLU A 30 -0.32 -2.73 -12.18
C GLU A 30 -0.81 -4.13 -12.55
N PHE A 31 -1.96 -4.22 -13.22
CA PHE A 31 -2.56 -5.49 -13.59
C PHE A 31 -2.18 -5.86 -15.03
N PRO A 32 -1.91 -7.14 -15.33
CA PRO A 32 -1.68 -7.60 -16.70
C PRO A 32 -2.85 -7.27 -17.62
N ALA A 33 -2.57 -7.03 -18.90
CA ALA A 33 -3.60 -6.84 -19.92
C ALA A 33 -4.55 -8.05 -19.96
N GLY A 34 -5.86 -7.79 -19.94
CA GLY A 34 -6.90 -8.84 -19.92
C GLY A 34 -7.35 -9.29 -18.53
N THR A 35 -6.87 -8.64 -17.46
CA THR A 35 -7.39 -8.88 -16.10
C THR A 35 -8.86 -8.48 -16.02
N GLN A 36 -9.73 -9.42 -15.63
CA GLN A 36 -11.15 -9.13 -15.41
C GLN A 36 -11.30 -8.27 -14.15
N MET A 37 -11.89 -7.09 -14.30
CA MET A 37 -12.18 -6.17 -13.20
C MET A 37 -13.63 -6.34 -12.75
N GLU A 38 -13.87 -6.17 -11.45
CA GLU A 38 -15.18 -6.19 -10.82
C GLU A 38 -15.33 -4.94 -9.95
N THR A 39 -16.43 -4.22 -10.17
CA THR A 39 -16.80 -3.05 -9.39
C THR A 39 -17.38 -3.50 -8.05
N ARG A 40 -16.72 -3.18 -6.94
CA ARG A 40 -17.22 -3.46 -5.59
C ARG A 40 -17.45 -2.18 -4.80
N THR A 41 -18.63 -2.07 -4.23
CA THR A 41 -18.95 -1.05 -3.23
C THR A 41 -18.37 -1.49 -1.89
N GLN A 42 -17.49 -0.67 -1.34
CA GLN A 42 -16.93 -0.87 -0.01
C GLN A 42 -17.93 -0.40 1.07
N ALA A 43 -17.68 -0.82 2.31
CA ALA A 43 -18.55 -0.50 3.45
C ALA A 43 -18.61 1.01 3.77
N ASP A 44 -17.65 1.80 3.27
CA ASP A 44 -17.61 3.26 3.37
C ASP A 44 -18.46 3.97 2.29
N GLY A 45 -19.15 3.21 1.43
CA GLY A 45 -19.93 3.73 0.31
C GLY A 45 -19.11 4.11 -0.92
N SER A 46 -17.78 3.96 -0.88
CA SER A 46 -16.92 4.16 -2.05
C SER A 46 -17.02 2.97 -3.01
N THR A 47 -17.01 3.24 -4.31
CA THR A 47 -16.99 2.22 -5.35
C THR A 47 -15.56 2.07 -5.84
N VAL A 48 -15.02 0.85 -5.76
CA VAL A 48 -13.64 0.55 -6.20
C VAL A 48 -13.64 -0.59 -7.20
N GLU A 49 -12.96 -0.38 -8.32
CA GLU A 49 -12.67 -1.44 -9.28
C GLU A 49 -11.54 -2.31 -8.74
N LYS A 50 -11.82 -3.61 -8.56
CA LYS A 50 -10.82 -4.58 -8.09
C LYS A 50 -10.78 -5.77 -9.04
N PRO A 51 -9.62 -6.44 -9.22
CA PRO A 51 -9.55 -7.65 -10.02
C PRO A 51 -10.49 -8.71 -9.46
N LYS A 52 -11.24 -9.36 -10.35
CA LYS A 52 -12.15 -10.45 -10.01
C LYS A 52 -11.36 -11.60 -9.41
N ARG A 53 -11.81 -12.09 -8.25
CA ARG A 53 -11.15 -13.22 -7.58
C ARG A 53 -11.29 -14.49 -8.44
N PRO A 54 -10.21 -15.21 -8.77
CA PRO A 54 -10.31 -16.46 -9.50
C PRO A 54 -11.09 -17.49 -8.68
N THR A 55 -12.07 -18.13 -9.32
CA THR A 55 -12.90 -19.18 -8.70
C THR A 55 -12.24 -20.56 -8.76
N ARG A 56 -11.22 -20.72 -9.62
CA ARG A 56 -10.48 -21.98 -9.77
C ARG A 56 -9.41 -22.11 -8.68
N PRO A 57 -9.13 -23.34 -8.19
CA PRO A 57 -8.03 -23.60 -7.26
C PRO A 57 -6.69 -23.21 -7.90
N PHE A 58 -5.73 -22.78 -7.09
CA PHE A 58 -4.42 -22.41 -7.59
C PHE A 58 -3.66 -23.69 -7.96
N VAL A 59 -3.06 -23.72 -9.15
CA VAL A 59 -2.50 -24.96 -9.74
C VAL A 59 -1.39 -25.55 -8.86
N LEU A 60 -0.68 -24.70 -8.10
CA LEU A 60 0.40 -25.15 -7.22
C LEU A 60 -0.11 -25.53 -5.81
N ASP A 61 -1.40 -25.42 -5.50
CA ASP A 61 -1.94 -25.85 -4.21
C ASP A 61 -1.65 -27.33 -3.94
N GLY A 62 -1.61 -28.17 -4.99
CA GLY A 62 -1.22 -29.58 -4.88
C GLY A 62 0.27 -29.84 -4.66
N LEU A 63 1.14 -28.85 -4.89
CA LEU A 63 2.60 -28.96 -4.70
C LEU A 63 3.08 -28.33 -3.37
N LEU A 64 2.21 -27.58 -2.69
CA LEU A 64 2.50 -26.90 -1.43
C LEU A 64 1.99 -27.67 -0.20
N ASN A 65 1.45 -28.89 -0.41
CA ASN A 65 1.03 -29.81 0.65
C ASN A 65 2.12 -30.82 1.01
#